data_AF-A0A969DZZ5-F1
#
_entry.id   AF-A0A969DZZ5-F1
#
_cell.length_a   1.000
_cell.length_b   1.000
_cell.length_c   1.000
_cell.angle_alpha   90.00
_cell.angle_beta   90.00
_cell.angle_gamma   90.00
#
_symmetry.space_group_name_H-M   'P 1'
#
loop_
_entity.id
_entity.type
_entity.pdbx_description
1 polymer ?
#
loop_
_entity_poly.entity_id
_entity_poly.type
_entity_poly.pdbx_seq_one_letter_code
_entity_poly.pdbx_strand_id
1 'polypeptide(L)'
;AIKKHKGKPSKRDSVLRMNMAVALTPYRFDATFHQSPLNAGASTWKNASTSALLHREVAHTAYQYPFALAGSDCKAKPEWTKALINAIAQLSDVAGGHARSYYEMAPKSVIARLTPSLIAGYNTYGFDEQGKFKDLNRINAEDLPGSEFWVGGEIVREMDAAEKKRLTDEGAKLYENPQKMFSDMADVFLKSEAK
;
A
#
# COMPACT_ATOMS: atom_id res chain seq x y z
N ALA A 1 -11.53 -31.33 -6.55
CA ALA A 1 -11.65 -30.30 -7.61
C ALA A 1 -11.10 -30.77 -8.97
N ILE A 2 -9.82 -31.18 -9.06
CA ILE A 2 -9.14 -31.54 -10.33
C ILE A 2 -9.86 -32.66 -11.11
N LYS A 3 -10.34 -33.71 -10.41
CA LYS A 3 -11.07 -34.83 -11.04
C LYS A 3 -12.44 -34.40 -11.63
N LYS A 4 -13.05 -33.32 -11.13
CA LYS A 4 -14.39 -32.82 -11.53
C LYS A 4 -14.34 -31.74 -12.63
N HIS A 5 -13.16 -31.18 -12.91
CA HIS A 5 -12.98 -30.06 -13.85
C HIS A 5 -11.93 -30.36 -14.94
N LYS A 6 -11.74 -31.63 -15.28
CA LYS A 6 -10.82 -32.08 -16.34
C LYS A 6 -11.20 -31.39 -17.67
N GLY A 7 -10.27 -30.68 -18.30
CA GLY A 7 -10.49 -29.93 -19.54
C GLY A 7 -10.84 -28.44 -19.38
N LYS A 8 -10.98 -27.93 -18.15
CA LYS A 8 -11.10 -26.49 -17.89
C LYS A 8 -9.75 -25.89 -17.48
N PRO A 9 -9.49 -24.60 -17.78
CA PRO A 9 -8.29 -23.92 -17.30
C PRO A 9 -8.21 -23.99 -15.77
N SER A 10 -7.00 -24.17 -15.24
CA SER A 10 -6.77 -24.10 -13.80
C SER A 10 -7.09 -22.70 -13.29
N LYS A 11 -8.03 -22.58 -12.34
CA LYS A 11 -8.29 -21.33 -11.62
C LYS A 11 -7.74 -21.46 -10.20
N ARG A 12 -6.92 -20.50 -9.80
CA ARG A 12 -6.45 -20.34 -8.41
C ARG A 12 -6.70 -18.90 -7.99
N ASP A 13 -7.30 -18.75 -6.82
CA ASP A 13 -7.46 -17.43 -6.21
C ASP A 13 -6.11 -16.90 -5.73
N SER A 14 -5.91 -15.59 -5.88
CA SER A 14 -4.73 -14.92 -5.34
C SER A 14 -4.72 -15.01 -3.81
N VAL A 15 -3.53 -15.29 -3.25
CA VAL A 15 -3.29 -15.23 -1.79
C VAL A 15 -3.27 -13.78 -1.29
N LEU A 16 -2.86 -12.86 -2.16
CA LEU A 16 -2.91 -11.42 -1.92
C LEU A 16 -4.30 -10.91 -2.31
N ARG A 17 -5.06 -10.42 -1.33
CA ARG A 17 -6.34 -9.73 -1.52
C ARG A 17 -6.08 -8.24 -1.38
N MET A 18 -6.55 -7.43 -2.32
CA MET A 18 -6.39 -5.97 -2.30
C MET A 18 -7.69 -5.31 -2.70
N ASN A 19 -7.95 -4.12 -2.15
CA ASN A 19 -8.92 -3.21 -2.74
C ASN A 19 -8.22 -2.15 -3.60
N MET A 20 -9.04 -1.33 -4.25
CA MET A 20 -8.57 -0.20 -5.04
C MET A 20 -7.76 0.77 -4.18
N ALA A 21 -6.70 1.32 -4.76
CA ALA A 21 -6.04 2.49 -4.20
C ALA A 21 -6.97 3.70 -4.33
N VAL A 22 -7.14 4.45 -3.24
CA VAL A 22 -7.95 5.67 -3.22
C VAL A 22 -7.10 6.86 -2.79
N ALA A 23 -7.35 8.01 -3.41
CA ALA A 23 -6.70 9.26 -3.03
C ALA A 23 -7.19 9.70 -1.63
N LEU A 24 -6.29 10.28 -0.83
CA LEU A 24 -6.64 10.88 0.46
C LEU A 24 -7.35 12.21 0.28
N THR A 25 -6.98 13.00 -0.73
CA THR A 25 -7.67 14.25 -1.08
C THR A 25 -8.52 14.05 -2.34
N PRO A 26 -9.73 14.62 -2.41
CA PRO A 26 -10.52 14.59 -3.63
C PRO A 26 -9.82 15.35 -4.77
N TYR A 27 -10.02 14.88 -6.00
CA TYR A 27 -9.54 15.61 -7.18
C TYR A 27 -10.21 16.99 -7.26
N ARG A 28 -9.40 18.04 -7.47
CA ARG A 28 -9.85 19.43 -7.48
C ARG A 28 -9.97 20.04 -8.88
N PHE A 29 -10.06 19.20 -9.90
CA PHE A 29 -10.13 19.62 -11.31
C PHE A 29 -8.88 20.40 -11.76
N ASP A 30 -7.73 20.14 -11.13
CA ASP A 30 -6.47 20.74 -11.51
C ASP A 30 -6.02 20.20 -12.86
N ALA A 31 -6.00 21.07 -13.86
CA ALA A 31 -5.62 20.73 -15.22
C ALA A 31 -4.51 21.64 -15.72
N THR A 32 -3.54 21.07 -16.41
CA THR A 32 -2.52 21.80 -17.17
C THR A 32 -2.74 21.58 -18.65
N PHE A 33 -2.52 22.64 -19.42
CA PHE A 33 -2.56 22.61 -20.87
C PHE A 33 -1.16 22.89 -21.39
N HIS A 34 -0.62 21.96 -22.16
CA HIS A 34 0.65 22.11 -22.84
C HIS A 34 0.42 22.11 -24.35
N GLN A 35 1.25 22.82 -25.10
CA GLN A 35 1.23 22.73 -26.56
C GLN A 35 2.34 21.79 -26.99
N SER A 36 2.04 20.77 -27.79
CA SER A 36 3.10 20.01 -28.43
C SER A 36 3.81 20.93 -29.42
N PRO A 37 5.14 21.13 -29.32
CA PRO A 37 5.83 22.01 -30.23
C PRO A 37 5.75 21.45 -31.65
N LEU A 38 5.30 22.28 -32.58
CA LEU A 38 5.52 22.04 -34.00
C LEU A 38 6.97 22.40 -34.32
N ASN A 39 7.78 21.43 -34.72
CA ASN A 39 9.11 21.71 -35.26
C ASN A 39 8.98 22.36 -36.65
N ALA A 40 8.78 23.68 -36.66
CA ALA A 40 8.57 24.48 -37.86
C ALA A 40 9.88 24.82 -38.60
N GLY A 41 9.77 25.37 -39.81
CA GLY A 41 10.91 25.84 -40.59
C GLY A 41 11.83 24.73 -41.11
N ALA A 42 13.14 24.94 -41.03
CA ALA A 42 14.17 24.04 -41.57
C ALA A 42 14.60 22.93 -40.59
N SER A 43 13.82 22.66 -39.54
CA SER A 43 14.12 21.55 -38.62
C SER A 43 14.19 20.22 -39.38
N THR A 44 15.28 19.47 -39.17
CA THR A 44 15.45 18.12 -39.70
C THR A 44 14.51 17.11 -39.02
N TRP A 45 13.97 17.45 -37.86
CA TRP A 45 13.06 16.61 -37.07
C TRP A 45 11.62 17.11 -37.22
N LYS A 46 10.75 16.33 -37.88
CA LYS A 46 9.32 16.63 -38.02
C LYS A 46 8.49 15.62 -37.22
N ASN A 47 7.97 16.07 -36.09
CA ASN A 47 7.26 15.26 -35.10
C ASN A 47 5.72 15.28 -35.27
N ALA A 48 5.15 16.31 -35.90
CA ALA A 48 3.71 16.41 -36.20
C ALA A 48 3.45 17.40 -37.35
N SER A 49 2.28 17.29 -38.01
CA SER A 49 1.85 18.23 -39.06
C SER A 49 1.23 19.52 -38.52
N THR A 50 0.76 19.50 -37.27
CA THR A 50 0.18 20.65 -36.56
C THR A 50 0.61 20.61 -35.10
N SER A 51 0.47 21.73 -34.39
CA SER A 51 0.54 21.72 -32.93
C SER A 51 -0.74 21.11 -32.36
N ALA A 52 -0.59 20.23 -31.36
CA ALA A 52 -1.70 19.69 -30.58
C ALA A 52 -1.76 20.37 -29.21
N LEU A 53 -2.98 20.61 -28.73
CA LEU A 53 -3.21 20.96 -27.33
C LEU A 53 -3.24 19.67 -26.51
N LEU A 54 -2.34 19.58 -25.54
CA LEU A 54 -2.20 18.47 -24.62
C LEU A 54 -2.86 18.86 -23.30
N HIS A 55 -4.03 18.29 -23.05
CA HIS A 55 -4.71 18.40 -21.77
C HIS A 55 -4.19 17.35 -20.80
N ARG A 56 -3.86 17.76 -19.58
CA ARG A 56 -3.46 16.85 -18.51
C ARG A 56 -4.15 17.22 -17.21
N GLU A 57 -4.85 16.25 -16.64
CA GLU A 57 -5.32 16.30 -15.26
C GLU A 57 -4.16 15.99 -14.31
N VAL A 58 -4.03 16.78 -13.26
CA VAL A 58 -2.97 16.65 -12.24
C VAL A 58 -3.63 16.45 -10.88
N ALA A 59 -3.16 15.47 -10.12
CA ALA A 59 -3.53 15.32 -8.72
C ALA A 59 -2.25 15.23 -7.90
N HIS A 60 -2.18 16.02 -6.83
CA HIS A 60 -1.14 15.91 -5.81
C HIS A 60 -1.78 15.41 -4.52
N THR A 61 -1.72 14.10 -4.32
CA THR A 61 -2.34 13.41 -3.19
C THR A 61 -1.52 12.18 -2.83
N ALA A 62 -1.49 11.86 -1.54
CA ALA A 62 -1.15 10.50 -1.14
C ALA A 62 -2.30 9.55 -1.47
N TYR A 63 -1.98 8.28 -1.64
CA TYR A 63 -2.93 7.20 -1.84
C TYR A 63 -2.88 6.24 -0.67
N GLN A 64 -4.02 5.66 -0.35
CA GLN A 64 -4.10 4.52 0.56
C GLN A 64 -4.70 3.31 -0.17
N TYR A 65 -4.16 2.14 0.13
CA TYR A 65 -4.65 0.88 -0.40
C TYR A 65 -4.51 -0.20 0.68
N PRO A 66 -5.59 -0.93 0.98
CA PRO A 66 -5.53 -2.04 1.90
C PRO A 66 -5.16 -3.33 1.16
N PHE A 67 -4.50 -4.22 1.87
CA PHE A 67 -4.30 -5.59 1.44
C PHE A 67 -4.45 -6.55 2.62
N ALA A 68 -4.71 -7.81 2.31
CA ALA A 68 -4.82 -8.88 3.27
C ALA A 68 -4.20 -10.18 2.72
N LEU A 69 -3.64 -10.97 3.62
CA LEU A 69 -3.05 -12.27 3.37
C LEU A 69 -3.65 -13.26 4.37
N ALA A 70 -4.23 -14.35 3.88
CA ALA A 70 -4.65 -15.44 4.75
C ALA A 70 -3.44 -16.31 5.09
N GLY A 71 -3.11 -16.41 6.39
CA GLY A 71 -1.94 -17.16 6.87
C GLY A 71 -1.91 -18.62 6.37
N SER A 72 -3.06 -19.30 6.39
CA SER A 72 -3.22 -20.68 5.89
C SER A 72 -2.76 -20.85 4.44
N ASP A 73 -3.06 -19.88 3.58
CA ASP A 73 -2.82 -19.97 2.14
C ASP A 73 -1.34 -19.72 1.79
N CYS A 74 -0.60 -19.10 2.72
CA CYS A 74 0.78 -18.69 2.57
C CYS A 74 1.80 -19.75 3.06
N LYS A 75 1.35 -20.82 3.73
CA LYS A 75 2.23 -21.83 4.34
C LYS A 75 2.91 -22.77 3.35
N ALA A 76 2.29 -23.01 2.19
CA ALA A 76 2.79 -24.02 1.24
C ALA A 76 4.14 -23.65 0.60
N LYS A 77 4.45 -22.35 0.55
CA LYS A 77 5.64 -21.77 -0.09
C LYS A 77 6.14 -20.57 0.74
N PRO A 78 6.72 -20.83 1.94
CA PRO A 78 7.11 -19.75 2.86
C PRO A 78 8.12 -18.77 2.25
N GLU A 79 9.00 -19.25 1.36
CA GLU A 79 9.96 -18.43 0.61
C GLU A 79 9.27 -17.44 -0.34
N TRP A 80 8.19 -17.84 -1.01
CA TRP A 80 7.40 -16.96 -1.87
C TRP A 80 6.59 -15.95 -1.06
N THR A 81 6.03 -16.39 0.07
CA THR A 81 5.33 -15.51 1.00
C THR A 81 6.24 -14.42 1.54
N LYS A 82 7.47 -14.78 1.94
CA LYS A 82 8.46 -13.81 2.42
C LYS A 82 8.84 -12.83 1.30
N ALA A 83 9.06 -13.32 0.08
CA ALA A 83 9.32 -12.45 -1.07
C ALA A 83 8.15 -11.50 -1.36
N LEU A 84 6.91 -11.99 -1.28
CA LEU A 84 5.70 -11.18 -1.47
C LEU A 84 5.58 -10.06 -0.43
N ILE A 85 5.74 -10.38 0.87
CA ILE A 85 5.65 -9.39 1.94
C ILE A 85 6.74 -8.32 1.78
N ASN A 86 7.96 -8.71 1.42
CA ASN A 86 9.05 -7.77 1.15
C ASN A 86 8.77 -6.91 -0.09
N ALA A 87 8.19 -7.47 -1.14
CA ALA A 87 7.86 -6.73 -2.37
C ALA A 87 6.82 -5.63 -2.13
N ILE A 88 5.86 -5.84 -1.21
CA ILE A 88 4.88 -4.80 -0.82
C ILE A 88 5.58 -3.56 -0.25
N ALA A 89 6.71 -3.73 0.43
CA ALA A 89 7.49 -2.63 0.99
C ALA A 89 8.32 -1.86 -0.05
N GLN A 90 8.42 -2.38 -1.27
CA GLN A 90 9.30 -1.91 -2.35
C GLN A 90 8.51 -1.56 -3.61
N LEU A 91 7.23 -1.22 -3.48
CA LEU A 91 6.46 -0.73 -4.61
C LEU A 91 7.08 0.59 -5.11
N SER A 92 7.40 0.65 -6.39
CA SER A 92 7.98 1.83 -7.04
C SER A 92 7.39 2.05 -8.43
N ASP A 93 7.17 0.96 -9.19
CA ASP A 93 6.64 0.99 -10.56
C ASP A 93 5.16 0.57 -10.60
N VAL A 94 4.23 1.53 -10.47
CA VAL A 94 2.80 1.28 -10.69
C VAL A 94 2.35 1.82 -12.05
N ALA A 95 1.49 1.05 -12.72
CA ALA A 95 0.95 1.41 -14.03
C ALA A 95 0.25 2.78 -13.97
N GLY A 96 0.67 3.72 -14.83
CA GLY A 96 0.17 5.10 -14.88
C GLY A 96 1.09 6.15 -14.25
N GLY A 97 2.15 5.75 -13.54
CA GLY A 97 3.13 6.67 -12.95
C GLY A 97 3.72 7.65 -13.97
N HIS A 98 4.14 7.15 -15.13
CA HIS A 98 4.91 7.99 -16.07
C HIS A 98 4.04 8.99 -16.86
N ALA A 99 2.72 8.76 -16.98
CA ALA A 99 1.83 9.62 -17.76
C ALA A 99 1.00 10.57 -16.89
N ARG A 100 0.70 10.20 -15.63
CA ARG A 100 -0.23 10.95 -14.76
C ARG A 100 0.33 11.26 -13.38
N SER A 101 1.12 10.37 -12.77
CA SER A 101 1.57 10.49 -11.38
C SER A 101 3.09 10.56 -11.24
N TYR A 102 3.65 11.76 -11.07
CA TYR A 102 5.10 12.01 -10.98
C TYR A 102 5.80 11.48 -9.71
N TYR A 103 5.16 10.62 -8.92
CA TYR A 103 5.62 10.28 -7.57
C TYR A 103 6.04 8.82 -7.45
N GLU A 104 7.05 8.59 -6.62
CA GLU A 104 7.45 7.26 -6.15
C GLU A 104 6.30 6.66 -5.34
N MET A 105 5.79 5.51 -5.79
CA MET A 105 4.70 4.81 -5.12
C MET A 105 5.21 3.89 -4.01
N ALA A 106 6.00 4.46 -3.10
CA ALA A 106 6.53 3.78 -1.92
C ALA A 106 5.62 3.98 -0.69
N PRO A 107 5.58 3.04 0.26
CA PRO A 107 4.78 3.20 1.48
C PRO A 107 5.32 4.34 2.36
N LYS A 108 4.52 5.40 2.52
CA LYS A 108 4.85 6.52 3.44
C LYS A 108 4.68 6.12 4.91
N SER A 109 3.52 5.53 5.21
CA SER A 109 3.12 5.03 6.52
C SER A 109 2.36 3.72 6.34
N VAL A 110 2.50 2.79 7.29
CA VAL A 110 1.88 1.46 7.24
C VAL A 110 1.30 1.12 8.60
N ILE A 111 0.08 0.59 8.59
CA ILE A 111 -0.56 -0.07 9.73
C ILE A 111 -0.86 -1.50 9.30
N ALA A 112 -0.22 -2.45 9.95
CA ALA A 112 -0.49 -3.87 9.74
C ALA A 112 -0.93 -4.52 11.05
N ARG A 113 -1.93 -5.40 10.96
CA ARG A 113 -2.43 -6.19 12.07
C ARG A 113 -2.28 -7.67 11.76
N LEU A 114 -1.52 -8.37 12.60
CA LEU A 114 -1.38 -9.81 12.56
C LEU A 114 -2.28 -10.41 13.63
N THR A 115 -3.41 -10.99 13.22
CA THR A 115 -4.48 -11.43 14.12
C THR A 115 -5.12 -12.73 13.64
N PRO A 116 -5.66 -13.58 14.54
CA PRO A 116 -6.54 -14.68 14.16
C PRO A 116 -7.91 -14.23 13.65
N SER A 117 -8.27 -12.95 13.83
CA SER A 117 -9.53 -12.39 13.32
C SER A 117 -9.56 -12.33 11.79
N LEU A 118 -10.68 -12.72 11.18
CA LEU A 118 -10.90 -12.58 9.74
C LEU A 118 -11.19 -11.13 9.30
N ILE A 119 -11.47 -10.25 10.26
CA ILE A 119 -11.72 -8.83 10.02
C ILE A 119 -10.61 -7.97 10.63
N ALA A 120 -10.27 -6.87 9.95
CA ALA A 120 -9.25 -5.94 10.40
C ALA A 120 -9.63 -5.23 11.72
N GLY A 121 -10.93 -5.02 11.99
CA GLY A 121 -11.43 -4.35 13.21
C GLY A 121 -11.29 -2.82 13.24
N TYR A 122 -10.60 -2.25 12.24
CA TYR A 122 -10.43 -0.81 12.01
C TYR A 122 -10.88 -0.42 10.61
N ASN A 123 -11.00 0.88 10.36
CA ASN A 123 -11.33 1.42 9.05
C ASN A 123 -10.21 1.07 8.06
N THR A 124 -10.56 0.23 7.09
CA THR A 124 -9.64 -0.27 6.05
C THR A 124 -9.06 0.86 5.18
N TYR A 125 -9.74 2.01 5.12
CA TYR A 125 -9.23 3.27 4.56
C TYR A 125 -9.08 4.34 5.65
N GLY A 126 -8.29 4.02 6.68
CA GLY A 126 -8.22 4.80 7.93
C GLY A 126 -7.26 6.00 7.92
N PHE A 127 -6.49 6.20 6.84
CA PHE A 127 -5.60 7.36 6.73
C PHE A 127 -6.38 8.62 6.31
N ASP A 128 -6.01 9.76 6.87
CA ASP A 128 -6.50 11.09 6.46
C ASP A 128 -5.50 11.84 5.57
N GLU A 129 -5.88 13.03 5.10
CA GLU A 129 -5.06 13.88 4.24
C GLU A 129 -3.72 14.28 4.87
N GLN A 130 -3.61 14.25 6.20
CA GLN A 130 -2.38 14.53 6.94
C GLN A 130 -1.54 13.28 7.17
N GLY A 131 -1.98 12.11 6.71
CA GLY A 131 -1.30 10.83 6.91
C GLY A 131 -1.48 10.25 8.31
N LYS A 132 -2.41 10.78 9.11
CA LYS A 132 -2.75 10.22 10.42
C LYS A 132 -3.70 9.05 10.25
N PHE A 133 -3.59 8.07 11.15
CA PHE A 133 -4.47 6.92 11.17
C PHE A 133 -5.52 7.07 12.27
N LYS A 134 -6.79 7.21 11.90
CA LYS A 134 -7.87 7.60 12.83
C LYS A 134 -8.10 6.61 13.96
N ASP A 135 -7.89 5.32 13.72
CA ASP A 135 -8.12 4.25 14.71
C ASP A 135 -6.90 3.98 15.62
N LEU A 136 -5.84 4.81 15.58
CA LEU A 136 -4.62 4.60 16.39
C LEU A 136 -4.91 4.65 17.91
N ASN A 137 -5.86 5.49 18.31
CA ASN A 137 -6.32 5.62 19.69
C ASN A 137 -7.10 4.39 20.20
N ARG A 138 -7.60 3.55 19.29
CA ARG A 138 -8.31 2.30 19.62
C ARG A 138 -7.36 1.15 19.91
N ILE A 139 -6.06 1.32 19.68
CA ILE A 139 -5.05 0.33 20.06
C ILE A 139 -4.91 0.32 21.57
N ASN A 140 -5.53 -0.67 22.21
CA ASN A 140 -5.51 -0.95 23.64
C ASN A 140 -6.04 -2.37 23.90
N ALA A 141 -5.88 -2.86 25.14
CA ALA A 141 -6.32 -4.20 25.54
C ALA A 141 -7.82 -4.51 25.34
N GLU A 142 -8.70 -3.50 25.34
CA GLU A 142 -10.17 -3.68 25.34
C GLU A 142 -10.82 -3.64 23.94
N ASP A 143 -10.13 -3.13 22.92
CA ASP A 143 -10.65 -3.00 21.54
C ASP A 143 -9.71 -3.63 20.50
N LEU A 144 -8.55 -3.01 20.28
CA LEU A 144 -7.54 -3.48 19.31
C LEU A 144 -6.23 -3.84 20.03
N PRO A 145 -5.98 -5.13 20.35
CA PRO A 145 -4.82 -5.54 21.14
C PRO A 145 -3.50 -5.10 20.51
N GLY A 146 -2.72 -4.27 21.22
CA GLY A 146 -1.48 -3.71 20.68
C GLY A 146 -0.47 -4.75 20.22
N SER A 147 -0.40 -5.92 20.85
CA SER A 147 0.47 -7.04 20.47
C SER A 147 0.32 -7.51 19.01
N GLU A 148 -0.85 -7.29 18.42
CA GLU A 148 -1.15 -7.64 17.01
C GLU A 148 -0.66 -6.59 16.01
N PHE A 149 -0.34 -5.38 16.46
CA PHE A 149 -0.07 -4.23 15.59
C PHE A 149 1.42 -4.04 15.29
N TRP A 150 1.64 -3.70 14.03
CA TRP A 150 2.91 -3.27 13.46
C TRP A 150 2.67 -1.92 12.79
N VAL A 151 3.34 -0.89 13.28
CA VAL A 151 3.19 0.49 12.82
C VAL A 151 4.51 0.95 12.25
N GLY A 152 4.49 1.43 11.01
CA GLY A 152 5.70 1.66 10.21
C GLY A 152 5.70 3.00 9.49
N GLY A 153 6.87 3.63 9.36
CA GLY A 153 7.09 4.77 8.45
C GLY A 153 6.95 6.13 9.11
N GLU A 154 6.48 7.11 8.35
CA GLU A 154 6.40 8.52 8.79
C GLU A 154 5.54 8.70 10.03
N ILE A 155 4.42 7.95 10.12
CA ILE A 155 3.55 7.99 11.30
C ILE A 155 4.31 7.67 12.60
N VAL A 156 5.37 6.86 12.56
CA VAL A 156 6.23 6.60 13.74
C VAL A 156 7.27 7.70 13.92
N ARG A 157 7.86 8.22 12.83
CA ARG A 157 8.88 9.27 12.90
C ARG A 157 8.33 10.56 13.50
N GLU A 158 7.10 10.91 13.16
CA GLU A 158 6.42 12.14 13.63
C GLU A 158 5.65 11.94 14.94
N MET A 159 5.51 10.70 15.42
CA MET A 159 4.81 10.40 16.68
C MET A 159 5.59 10.95 17.88
N ASP A 160 4.87 11.58 18.80
CA ASP A 160 5.46 12.06 20.04
C ASP A 160 5.88 10.91 20.98
N ALA A 161 6.74 11.24 21.94
CA ALA A 161 7.32 10.24 22.84
C ALA A 161 6.27 9.59 23.77
N ALA A 162 5.20 10.30 24.13
CA ALA A 162 4.16 9.78 25.00
C ALA A 162 3.32 8.72 24.28
N GLU A 163 2.94 8.99 23.04
CA GLU A 163 2.19 8.06 22.20
C GLU A 163 3.03 6.84 21.79
N LYS A 164 4.31 7.04 21.47
CA LYS A 164 5.26 5.92 21.26
C LYS A 164 5.31 5.01 22.46
N LYS A 165 5.44 5.58 23.66
CA LYS A 165 5.47 4.82 24.91
C LYS A 165 4.17 4.08 25.13
N ARG A 166 3.02 4.76 24.99
CA ARG A 166 1.68 4.15 25.14
C ARG A 166 1.51 2.92 24.23
N LEU A 167 1.80 3.06 22.94
CA LEU A 167 1.66 1.95 21.98
C LEU A 167 2.64 0.81 22.27
N THR A 168 3.86 1.13 22.70
CA THR A 168 4.85 0.11 23.07
C THR A 168 4.41 -0.64 24.34
N ASP A 169 3.84 0.05 25.33
CA ASP A 169 3.32 -0.54 26.56
C ASP A 169 2.12 -1.49 26.26
N GLU A 170 1.31 -1.18 25.24
CA GLU A 170 0.25 -2.06 24.71
C GLU A 170 0.79 -3.23 23.86
N GLY A 171 2.10 -3.27 23.59
CA GLY A 171 2.77 -4.33 22.84
C GLY A 171 2.85 -4.13 21.32
N ALA A 172 2.47 -2.94 20.82
CA ALA A 172 2.59 -2.62 19.41
C ALA A 172 4.07 -2.46 19.01
N LYS A 173 4.41 -2.91 17.81
CA LYS A 173 5.79 -2.87 17.30
C LYS A 173 5.93 -1.69 16.35
N LEU A 174 6.80 -0.75 16.72
CA LEU A 174 6.98 0.51 16.01
C LEU A 174 8.28 0.49 15.20
N TYR A 175 8.21 0.91 13.94
CA TYR A 175 9.34 0.95 13.02
C TYR A 175 9.39 2.26 12.24
N GLU A 176 10.52 2.95 12.24
CA GLU A 176 10.68 4.15 11.41
C GLU A 176 10.84 3.81 9.92
N ASN A 177 11.30 2.59 9.60
CA ASN A 177 11.52 2.11 8.25
C ASN A 177 10.49 1.01 7.89
N PRO A 178 9.60 1.22 6.91
CA PRO A 178 8.60 0.23 6.51
C PRO A 178 9.20 -1.08 5.97
N GLN A 179 10.31 -1.04 5.24
CA GLN A 179 10.95 -2.25 4.71
C GLN A 179 11.46 -3.15 5.83
N LYS A 180 12.05 -2.56 6.88
CA LYS A 180 12.47 -3.31 8.08
C LYS A 180 11.26 -3.91 8.81
N MET A 181 10.19 -3.13 8.97
CA MET A 181 8.93 -3.62 9.55
C MET A 181 8.41 -4.86 8.81
N PHE A 182 8.31 -4.78 7.48
CA PHE A 182 7.80 -5.87 6.65
C PHE A 182 8.69 -7.11 6.70
N SER A 183 10.01 -6.94 6.68
CA SER A 183 10.97 -8.03 6.82
C SER A 183 10.78 -8.78 8.15
N ASP A 184 10.66 -8.05 9.26
CA ASP A 184 10.52 -8.64 10.60
C ASP A 184 9.13 -9.26 10.79
N MET A 185 8.09 -8.61 10.25
CA MET A 185 6.72 -9.12 10.27
C MET A 185 6.58 -10.41 9.46
N ALA A 186 7.28 -10.55 8.33
CA ALA A 186 7.24 -11.76 7.50
C ALA A 186 7.69 -13.01 8.28
N ASP A 187 8.74 -12.88 9.10
CA ASP A 187 9.24 -13.98 9.92
C ASP A 187 8.24 -14.39 11.02
N VAL A 188 7.53 -13.42 11.60
CA VAL A 188 6.49 -13.70 12.61
C VAL A 188 5.25 -14.29 11.96
N PHE A 189 4.81 -13.75 10.81
CA PHE A 189 3.66 -14.25 10.05
C PHE A 189 3.83 -15.73 9.69
N LEU A 190 5.01 -16.13 9.21
CA LEU A 190 5.29 -17.51 8.82
C LEU A 190 5.44 -18.49 10.00
N LYS A 191 5.84 -17.99 11.17
CA LYS A 191 5.92 -18.78 12.41
C LYS A 191 4.57 -18.88 13.12
N SER A 192 3.63 -18.00 12.82
CA SER A 192 2.32 -18.01 13.46
C SER A 192 1.54 -19.29 13.11
N GLU A 193 1.15 -20.05 14.13
CA GLU A 193 0.25 -21.17 13.93
C GLU A 193 -1.15 -20.62 13.64
N ALA A 194 -1.64 -20.83 12.42
CA ALA A 194 -3.08 -20.78 12.16
C ALA A 194 -3.76 -21.77 13.11
N LYS A 195 -4.41 -21.26 14.16
CA LYS A 195 -5.32 -22.05 15.00
C LYS A 195 -6.59 -22.39 14.22
#